data_AF-A0A940TRU3-F1
#
_entry.id   AF-A0A940TRU3-F1
#
_cell.length_a   1.000
_cell.length_b   1.000
_cell.length_c   1.000
_cell.angle_alpha   90.00
_cell.angle_beta   90.00
_cell.angle_gamma   90.00
#
_symmetry.space_group_name_H-M   'P 1'
#
loop_
_entity.id
_entity.type
_entity.pdbx_description
1 polymer ?
#
loop_
_entity_poly.entity_id
_entity_poly.type
_entity_poly.pdbx_seq_one_letter_code
_entity_poly.pdbx_strand_id
1 'polypeptide(L)'
;MAALVEDVVSLEKEADAIVAQARVEAKELEKLAIAEAEAYRRKRTEETDQKILVFQKEMEEKHQRSLAEAEKDLTQALNAIDQIPDNALKEQMSKIVTKFGER
;
A
#
# COMPACT_ATOMS: atom_id res chain seq x y z
N MET A 1 -42.10 42.72 45.93
CA MET A 1 -42.64 41.99 44.76
C MET A 1 -42.00 42.47 43.46
N ALA A 2 -41.95 43.78 43.17
CA ALA A 2 -41.33 44.31 41.94
C ALA A 2 -39.85 43.90 41.75
N ALA A 3 -39.01 44.01 42.79
CA ALA A 3 -37.58 43.64 42.72
C ALA A 3 -37.35 42.14 42.42
N LEU A 4 -38.15 41.25 42.99
CA LEU A 4 -38.03 39.80 42.74
C LEU A 4 -38.39 39.46 41.28
N VAL A 5 -39.36 40.15 40.70
CA VAL A 5 -39.74 39.96 39.29
C VAL A 5 -38.62 40.46 38.37
N GLU A 6 -37.98 41.57 38.72
CA GLU A 6 -36.83 42.11 37.97
C GLU A 6 -35.61 41.18 38.03
N ASP A 7 -35.31 40.62 39.20
CA ASP A 7 -34.23 39.64 39.40
C ASP A 7 -34.46 38.36 38.58
N VAL A 8 -35.70 37.84 38.57
CA VAL A 8 -36.08 36.66 37.77
C VAL A 8 -35.92 36.93 36.28
N VAL A 9 -36.38 38.09 35.79
CA VAL A 9 -36.23 38.45 34.37
C VAL A 9 -34.76 38.65 33.99
N SER A 10 -33.92 39.14 34.89
CA SER A 10 -32.47 39.23 34.67
C SER A 10 -31.83 37.85 34.55
N LEU A 11 -32.17 36.94 35.47
CA LEU A 11 -31.69 35.56 35.46
C LEU A 11 -32.11 34.81 34.19
N GLU A 12 -33.35 35.01 33.72
CA GLU A 12 -33.83 34.41 32.46
C GLU A 12 -33.01 34.89 31.26
N LYS A 13 -32.72 36.20 31.18
CA LYS A 13 -31.89 36.75 30.10
C LYS A 13 -30.45 36.23 30.14
N GLU A 14 -29.87 36.11 31.33
CA GLU A 14 -28.54 35.53 31.52
C GLU A 14 -28.50 34.05 31.12
N ALA A 15 -29.51 33.27 31.52
CA ALA A 15 -29.64 31.88 31.14
C ALA A 15 -29.78 31.72 29.61
N ASP A 16 -30.61 32.54 28.97
CA ASP A 16 -30.76 32.55 27.51
C ASP A 16 -29.45 32.91 26.79
N ALA A 17 -28.71 33.89 27.32
CA ALA A 17 -27.39 34.26 26.79
C ALA A 17 -26.38 33.12 26.91
N ILE A 18 -26.35 32.42 28.06
CA ILE A 18 -25.49 31.25 28.27
C ILE A 18 -25.84 30.12 27.28
N VAL A 19 -27.13 29.84 27.10
CA VAL A 19 -27.59 28.79 26.16
C VAL A 19 -27.26 29.18 24.72
N ALA A 20 -27.43 30.44 24.34
CA ALA A 20 -27.06 30.92 23.01
C ALA A 20 -25.56 30.79 22.75
N GLN A 21 -24.74 31.18 23.73
CA GLN A 21 -23.28 31.06 23.65
C GLN A 21 -22.84 29.59 23.54
N ALA A 22 -23.38 28.70 24.39
CA ALA A 22 -23.08 27.28 24.35
C ALA A 22 -23.45 26.64 23.00
N ARG A 23 -24.55 27.08 22.36
CA ARG A 23 -24.94 26.61 21.02
C ARG A 23 -23.96 27.07 19.93
N VAL A 24 -23.42 28.29 20.03
CA VAL A 24 -22.41 28.78 19.10
C VAL A 24 -21.12 27.98 19.27
N GLU A 25 -20.67 27.80 20.50
CA GLU A 25 -19.46 27.02 20.81
C GLU A 25 -19.58 25.56 20.35
N ALA A 26 -20.73 24.92 20.58
CA ALA A 26 -20.99 23.57 20.11
C ALA A 26 -20.88 23.45 18.58
N LYS A 27 -21.41 24.43 17.83
CA LYS A 27 -21.31 24.45 16.36
C LYS A 27 -19.89 24.67 15.88
N GLU A 28 -19.11 25.51 16.54
CA GLU A 28 -17.71 25.72 16.18
C GLU A 28 -16.86 24.47 16.49
N LEU A 29 -17.10 23.81 17.63
CA LEU A 29 -16.47 22.53 17.96
C LEU A 29 -16.81 21.44 16.93
N GLU A 30 -18.07 21.36 16.50
CA GLU A 30 -18.50 20.42 15.46
C GLU A 30 -17.75 20.67 14.14
N LYS A 31 -17.66 21.94 13.70
CA LYS A 31 -16.91 22.30 12.48
C LYS A 31 -15.43 21.93 12.60
N LEU A 32 -14.81 22.22 13.74
CA LEU A 32 -13.40 21.88 13.98
C LEU A 32 -13.17 20.38 13.94
N ALA A 33 -14.05 19.59 14.59
CA ALA A 33 -13.96 18.14 14.58
C ALA A 33 -14.11 17.55 13.17
N ILE A 34 -15.05 18.09 12.36
CA ILE A 34 -15.21 17.67 10.96
C ILE A 34 -13.95 18.00 10.15
N ALA A 35 -13.42 19.21 10.29
CA ALA A 35 -12.22 19.64 9.57
C ALA A 35 -10.99 18.79 9.95
N GLU A 36 -10.83 18.46 11.24
CA GLU A 36 -9.75 17.60 11.72
C GLU A 36 -9.90 16.16 11.20
N ALA A 37 -11.12 15.61 11.21
CA ALA A 37 -11.38 14.28 10.66
C ALA A 37 -11.09 14.21 9.16
N GLU A 38 -11.45 15.24 8.39
CA GLU A 38 -11.13 15.34 6.97
C GLU A 38 -9.62 15.45 6.73
N ALA A 39 -8.92 16.30 7.49
CA ALA A 39 -7.48 16.46 7.39
C ALA A 39 -6.75 15.13 7.70
N TYR A 40 -7.17 14.44 8.76
CA TYR A 40 -6.64 13.13 9.11
C TYR A 40 -6.89 12.11 8.00
N ARG A 41 -8.10 12.07 7.45
CA ARG A 41 -8.43 11.17 6.32
C ARG A 41 -7.54 11.43 5.11
N ARG A 42 -7.36 12.69 4.70
CA ARG A 42 -6.48 13.06 3.58
C ARG A 42 -5.05 12.62 3.82
N LYS A 43 -4.50 12.92 4.99
CA LYS A 43 -3.15 12.49 5.38
C LYS A 43 -2.98 10.98 5.30
N ARG A 44 -3.95 10.21 5.79
CA ARG A 44 -3.91 8.74 5.74
C ARG A 44 -4.00 8.19 4.32
N THR A 45 -4.79 8.82 3.46
CA THR A 45 -4.83 8.48 2.03
C THR A 45 -3.48 8.77 1.37
N GLU A 46 -2.90 9.95 1.57
CA GLU A 46 -1.58 10.31 1.02
C GLU A 46 -0.48 9.36 1.49
N GLU A 47 -0.44 9.03 2.79
CA GLU A 47 0.50 8.04 3.34
C GLU A 47 0.33 6.65 2.70
N THR A 48 -0.91 6.26 2.39
CA THR A 48 -1.21 4.98 1.76
C THR A 48 -0.79 4.97 0.30
N ASP A 49 -1.09 6.03 -0.45
CA ASP A 49 -0.71 6.19 -1.84
C ASP A 49 0.81 6.19 -2.00
N GLN A 50 1.54 6.88 -1.12
CA GLN A 50 3.00 6.85 -1.09
C GLN A 50 3.53 5.43 -0.88
N LYS A 51 2.95 4.65 0.04
CA LYS A 51 3.35 3.25 0.26
C LYS A 51 3.07 2.38 -0.95
N ILE A 52 1.95 2.59 -1.63
CA ILE A 52 1.61 1.85 -2.86
C ILE A 52 2.64 2.15 -3.95
N LEU A 53 3.00 3.42 -4.15
CA LEU A 53 3.99 3.81 -5.16
C LEU A 53 5.38 3.22 -4.86
N VAL A 54 5.82 3.28 -3.61
CA VAL A 54 7.09 2.68 -3.19
C VAL A 54 7.06 1.17 -3.43
N PHE A 55 5.99 0.49 -3.01
CA PHE A 55 5.85 -0.95 -3.18
C PHE A 55 5.84 -1.37 -4.66
N GLN A 56 5.11 -0.63 -5.52
CA GLN A 56 5.09 -0.89 -6.96
C GLN A 56 6.50 -0.80 -7.56
N LYS A 57 7.24 0.25 -7.21
CA LYS A 57 8.62 0.43 -7.68
C LYS A 57 9.54 -0.69 -7.19
N GLU A 58 9.46 -1.05 -5.91
CA GLU A 58 10.26 -2.15 -5.35
C GLU A 58 9.96 -3.50 -6.03
N MET A 59 8.68 -3.77 -6.30
CA MET A 59 8.26 -4.98 -7.00
C MET A 59 8.72 -5.01 -8.44
N GLU A 60 8.67 -3.88 -9.15
CA GLU A 60 9.18 -3.76 -10.52
C GLU A 60 10.70 -3.98 -10.56
N GLU A 61 11.46 -3.34 -9.68
CA GLU A 61 12.91 -3.54 -9.58
C GLU A 61 13.26 -5.00 -9.24
N LYS A 62 12.53 -5.61 -8.31
CA LYS A 62 12.71 -7.03 -7.95
C LYS A 62 12.41 -7.96 -9.13
N HIS A 63 11.34 -7.67 -9.87
CA HIS A 63 10.97 -8.45 -11.04
C HIS A 63 12.03 -8.36 -12.14
N GLN A 64 12.52 -7.16 -12.44
CA GLN A 64 13.59 -6.95 -13.43
C GLN A 64 14.88 -7.68 -13.03
N ARG A 65 15.27 -7.64 -11.76
CA ARG A 65 16.44 -8.41 -11.27
C ARG A 65 16.24 -9.91 -11.44
N SER A 66 15.07 -10.43 -11.06
CA SER A 66 14.75 -11.85 -11.20
C SER A 66 14.72 -12.30 -12.66
N LEU A 67 14.24 -11.46 -13.57
CA LEU A 67 14.28 -11.72 -15.01
C LEU A 67 15.72 -11.77 -15.52
N ALA A 68 16.54 -10.79 -15.17
CA ALA A 68 17.94 -10.74 -15.59
C ALA A 68 18.75 -11.95 -15.07
N GLU A 69 18.48 -12.40 -13.84
CA GLU A 69 19.07 -13.63 -13.29
C GLU A 69 18.62 -14.87 -14.09
N ALA A 70 17.32 -15.00 -14.36
CA ALA A 70 16.80 -16.13 -15.14
C ALA A 70 17.35 -16.16 -16.59
N GLU A 71 17.49 -15.01 -17.24
CA GLU A 71 18.09 -14.89 -18.57
C GLU A 71 19.57 -15.28 -18.58
N LYS A 72 20.31 -14.88 -17.55
CA LYS A 72 21.71 -15.27 -17.37
C LYS A 72 21.83 -16.78 -17.19
N ASP A 73 21.01 -17.37 -16.34
CA ASP A 73 21.02 -18.82 -16.09
C ASP A 73 20.66 -19.60 -17.36
N LEU A 74 19.66 -19.14 -18.12
CA LEU A 74 19.30 -19.72 -19.41
C LEU A 74 20.47 -19.65 -20.41
N THR A 75 21.11 -18.49 -20.50
CA THR A 75 22.26 -18.28 -21.40
C THR A 75 23.41 -19.20 -21.03
N GLN A 76 23.71 -19.36 -19.73
CA GLN A 76 24.72 -20.29 -19.25
C GLN A 76 24.37 -21.75 -19.57
N ALA A 77 23.10 -22.14 -19.40
CA ALA A 77 22.63 -23.48 -19.74
C ALA A 77 22.75 -23.76 -21.24
N LEU A 78 22.36 -22.82 -22.10
CA LEU A 78 22.51 -22.94 -23.56
C LEU A 78 23.98 -23.06 -23.96
N ASN A 79 24.84 -22.19 -23.43
CA ASN A 79 26.28 -22.27 -23.69
C ASN A 79 26.88 -23.61 -23.23
N ALA A 80 26.41 -24.17 -22.10
CA ALA A 80 26.86 -25.47 -21.63
C ALA A 80 26.44 -26.60 -22.58
N ILE A 81 25.26 -26.51 -23.21
CA ILE A 81 24.79 -27.45 -24.24
C ILE A 81 25.65 -27.33 -25.50
N ASP A 82 25.90 -26.11 -25.97
CA ASP A 82 26.70 -25.86 -27.18
C ASP A 82 28.16 -26.30 -27.03
N GLN A 83 28.68 -26.34 -25.80
CA GLN A 83 30.02 -26.80 -25.48
C GLN A 83 30.13 -28.32 -25.30
N ILE A 84 29.03 -29.08 -25.44
CA ILE A 84 29.08 -30.54 -25.36
C ILE A 84 29.91 -31.08 -26.54
N PRO A 85 31.01 -31.80 -26.28
CA PRO A 85 31.85 -32.34 -27.34
C PRO A 85 31.13 -33.38 -28.21
N ASP A 86 31.30 -33.30 -29.54
CA ASP A 86 30.70 -34.24 -30.51
C ASP A 86 31.04 -35.71 -30.25
N ASN A 87 32.23 -35.97 -29.72
CA ASN A 87 32.64 -37.33 -29.37
C ASN A 87 31.82 -37.90 -28.21
N ALA A 88 31.46 -37.08 -27.21
CA ALA A 88 30.60 -37.48 -26.10
C ALA A 88 29.16 -37.74 -26.58
N LEU A 89 28.66 -36.93 -27.52
CA LEU A 89 27.37 -37.17 -28.16
C LEU A 89 27.35 -38.49 -28.94
N LYS A 90 28.39 -38.76 -29.75
CA LYS A 90 28.52 -40.01 -30.50
C LYS A 90 28.60 -41.24 -29.60
N GLU A 91 29.31 -41.16 -28.49
CA GLU A 91 29.42 -42.25 -27.52
C GLU A 91 28.09 -42.54 -26.81
N GLN A 92 27.31 -41.49 -26.49
CA GLN A 92 25.97 -41.68 -25.94
C GLN A 92 24.99 -42.25 -26.97
N MET A 93 25.05 -41.78 -28.22
CA MET A 93 24.24 -42.36 -29.31
C MET A 93 24.57 -43.83 -29.52
N SER A 94 25.85 -44.22 -29.50
CA SER A 94 26.23 -45.63 -29.66
C SER A 94 25.66 -46.48 -28.52
N LYS A 95 25.75 -46.04 -27.25
CA LYS A 95 25.18 -46.75 -26.10
C LYS A 95 23.66 -46.93 -26.21
N ILE A 96 22.94 -45.92 -26.72
CA ILE A 96 21.49 -46.02 -26.96
C ILE A 96 21.21 -47.05 -28.06
N VAL A 97 21.92 -46.98 -29.19
CA VAL A 97 21.74 -47.93 -30.31
C VAL A 97 22.03 -49.37 -29.87
N THR A 98 23.10 -49.61 -29.10
CA THR A 98 23.40 -50.94 -28.56
C THR A 98 22.26 -51.46 -27.68
N LYS A 99 21.70 -50.62 -26.79
CA LYS A 99 20.55 -50.99 -25.96
C LYS A 99 19.28 -51.34 -26.74
N PHE A 100 19.06 -50.72 -27.90
CA PHE A 100 17.90 -51.01 -28.74
C PHE A 100 18.13 -52.18 -29.71
N GLY A 101 19.39 -52.46 -30.09
CA GLY A 101 19.75 -53.58 -30.95
C GLY A 101 19.85 -54.94 -30.24
N GLU A 102 19.84 -54.96 -28.90
CA GLU A 102 19.81 -56.19 -28.09
C GLU A 102 18.37 -56.71 -27.79
N ARG A 103 17.34 -56.15 -28.44
CA ARG A 103 15.97 -56.71 -28.51
C ARG A 103 15.70 -57.28 -29.90
#